data_AF-A0A2J8BC02-F1
#
_entry.id   AF-A0A2J8BC02-F1
#
_cell.length_a   1.000
_cell.length_b   1.000
_cell.length_c   1.000
_cell.angle_alpha   90.00
_cell.angle_beta   90.00
_cell.angle_gamma   90.00
#
_symmetry.space_group_name_H-M   'P 1'
#
loop_
_entity.id
_entity.type
_entity.pdbx_description
1 polymer ?
#
loop_
_entity_poly.entity_id
_entity_poly.type
_entity_poly.pdbx_seq_one_letter_code
_entity_poly.pdbx_strand_id
1 'polypeptide(L)'
;MSTRGKNIQLFLMDGEAGGRIKCTLANWTGVAYKIPRTELDKCKERDDLKQSGVYFLFGTSDETGKGVVYIGQAGARKNGEGILNRLQEHKRNPEKDYWTEAIVFTTSNNSFGPTEISYLENRFCNLALEANRYEVKNGNDPTPGNITEEKESEMEEFIDYAKVIMGTLGHKLFEPISKTVSQAAKGTSAILKDHSNLHLERTIKRIGKVEADGSQTSEGFVVFKGSHISLADDNTIPVVIKERRKNALIDEQGVLQEDMLFTSPSYAAMFVIGKSANGLTSWKTADGKTLKSLESGNDTEQTDET
;
A
#
# COMPACT_ATOMS: atom_id res chain seq x y z
N MET A 1 7.39 21.87 -0.57
CA MET A 1 7.44 22.19 -2.01
C MET A 1 6.02 22.19 -2.55
N SER A 2 5.68 23.08 -3.47
CA SER A 2 4.40 23.07 -4.15
C SER A 2 4.20 21.75 -4.91
N THR A 3 3.02 21.14 -4.78
CA THR A 3 2.66 19.90 -5.48
C THR A 3 2.69 20.16 -6.98
N ARG A 4 3.53 19.43 -7.72
CA ARG A 4 3.67 19.52 -9.17
C ARG A 4 3.24 18.20 -9.79
N GLY A 5 2.55 18.26 -10.93
CA GLY A 5 2.24 17.07 -11.71
C GLY A 5 3.51 16.32 -12.14
N LYS A 6 3.40 14.99 -12.26
CA LYS A 6 4.46 14.12 -12.76
C LYS A 6 3.96 13.41 -14.02
N ASN A 7 4.76 13.42 -15.08
CA ASN A 7 4.43 12.72 -16.33
C ASN A 7 5.14 11.36 -16.34
N ILE A 8 4.35 10.28 -16.22
CA ILE A 8 4.83 8.89 -16.30
C ILE A 8 4.55 8.37 -17.70
N GLN A 9 5.60 7.87 -18.37
CA GLN A 9 5.45 7.19 -19.64
C GLN A 9 5.30 5.69 -19.39
N LEU A 10 4.12 5.15 -19.71
CA LEU A 10 3.85 3.72 -19.70
C LEU A 10 3.98 3.18 -21.13
N PHE A 11 4.93 2.27 -21.35
CA PHE A 11 5.12 1.59 -22.61
C PHE A 11 4.65 0.14 -22.49
N LEU A 12 3.47 -0.15 -23.03
CA LEU A 12 2.89 -1.50 -23.10
C LEU A 12 3.67 -2.32 -24.13
N MET A 13 4.62 -3.13 -23.66
CA MET A 13 5.56 -3.83 -24.53
C MET A 13 4.89 -4.88 -25.42
N ASP A 14 3.75 -5.41 -24.97
CA ASP A 14 2.98 -6.43 -25.65
C ASP A 14 1.68 -5.88 -26.27
N GLY A 15 1.45 -4.55 -26.19
CA GLY A 15 0.23 -3.90 -26.70
C GLY A 15 -1.01 -4.06 -25.81
N GLU A 16 -0.90 -4.78 -24.68
CA GLU A 16 -2.00 -5.07 -23.77
C GLU A 16 -1.68 -4.61 -22.33
N ALA A 17 -2.70 -4.20 -21.58
CA ALA A 17 -2.55 -3.70 -20.21
C ALA A 17 -2.11 -4.78 -19.20
N GLY A 18 -2.39 -6.06 -19.49
CA GLY A 18 -1.98 -7.20 -18.65
C GLY A 18 -0.59 -7.77 -18.97
N GLY A 19 0.06 -7.27 -20.03
CA GLY A 19 1.37 -7.75 -20.47
C GLY A 19 2.53 -7.08 -19.73
N ARG A 20 3.71 -7.13 -20.33
CA ARG A 20 4.91 -6.47 -19.80
C ARG A 20 4.80 -4.96 -20.03
N ILE A 21 5.13 -4.17 -19.01
CA ILE A 21 5.09 -2.72 -19.07
C ILE A 21 6.46 -2.17 -18.67
N LYS A 22 6.99 -1.24 -19.46
CA LYS A 22 8.14 -0.40 -19.09
C LYS A 22 7.63 0.97 -18.66
N CYS A 23 8.12 1.48 -17.53
CA CYS A 23 7.77 2.79 -17.00
C CYS A 23 9.01 3.66 -16.88
N THR A 24 8.91 4.91 -17.35
CA THR A 24 9.95 5.93 -17.21
C THR A 24 9.34 7.27 -16.80
N LEU A 25 10.16 8.13 -16.20
CA LEU A 25 9.83 9.51 -15.87
C LEU A 25 10.81 10.45 -16.60
N ALA A 26 10.33 11.63 -17.00
CA ALA A 26 11.20 12.62 -17.61
C ALA A 26 12.27 13.09 -16.61
N ASN A 27 13.51 13.20 -17.07
CA ASN A 27 14.69 13.62 -16.28
C ASN A 27 15.04 12.74 -15.08
N TRP A 28 14.55 11.50 -15.04
CA TRP A 28 14.92 10.50 -14.05
C TRP A 28 15.60 9.32 -14.76
N THR A 29 16.76 8.89 -14.27
CA THR A 29 17.48 7.75 -14.85
C THR A 29 16.88 6.41 -14.47
N GLY A 30 15.97 6.39 -13.50
CA GLY A 30 15.29 5.17 -13.10
C GLY A 30 14.36 4.63 -14.18
N VAL A 31 14.31 3.31 -14.27
CA VAL A 31 13.43 2.57 -15.16
C VAL A 31 12.74 1.50 -14.34
N ALA A 32 11.42 1.41 -14.46
CA ALA A 32 10.66 0.33 -13.86
C ALA A 32 10.12 -0.63 -14.91
N TYR A 33 10.00 -1.90 -14.55
CA TYR A 33 9.36 -2.92 -15.37
C TYR A 33 8.32 -3.67 -14.55
N LYS A 34 7.10 -3.80 -15.08
CA LYS A 34 6.08 -4.74 -14.61
C LYS A 34 6.11 -5.96 -15.51
N ILE A 35 6.31 -7.14 -14.93
CA ILE A 35 6.52 -8.39 -15.67
C ILE A 35 5.65 -9.47 -15.04
N PRO A 36 4.58 -9.92 -15.73
CA PRO A 36 3.85 -11.12 -15.31
C PRO A 36 4.78 -12.34 -15.25
N ARG A 37 4.61 -13.23 -14.27
CA ARG A 37 5.44 -14.43 -14.08
C ARG A 37 5.52 -15.31 -15.33
N THR A 38 4.41 -15.41 -16.05
CA THR A 38 4.28 -16.17 -17.31
C THR A 38 5.13 -15.57 -18.43
N GLU A 39 5.34 -14.26 -18.40
CA GLU A 39 6.01 -13.47 -19.45
C GLU A 39 7.51 -13.28 -19.23
N LEU A 40 8.05 -13.77 -18.11
CA LEU A 40 9.46 -13.61 -17.72
C LEU A 40 10.44 -14.12 -18.79
N ASP A 41 10.10 -15.20 -19.50
CA ASP A 41 10.97 -15.79 -20.53
C ASP A 41 11.11 -14.90 -21.77
N LYS A 42 10.15 -14.01 -22.02
CA LYS A 42 10.22 -13.04 -23.14
C LYS A 42 11.18 -11.88 -22.86
N CYS A 43 11.76 -11.81 -21.65
CA CYS A 43 12.65 -10.73 -21.22
C CYS A 43 14.14 -11.04 -21.41
N LYS A 44 14.53 -12.20 -21.96
CA LYS A 44 15.94 -12.62 -22.13
C LYS A 44 16.80 -11.64 -22.92
N GLU A 45 16.23 -11.03 -23.94
CA GLU A 45 16.92 -10.07 -24.81
C GLU A 45 16.98 -8.63 -24.23
N ARG A 46 16.53 -8.41 -22.99
CA ARG A 46 16.53 -7.08 -22.36
C ARG A 46 17.81 -6.86 -21.56
N ASP A 47 18.73 -6.08 -22.11
CA ASP A 47 19.99 -5.76 -21.44
C ASP A 47 19.82 -4.98 -20.14
N ASP A 48 18.80 -4.11 -20.03
CA ASP A 48 18.49 -3.39 -18.79
C ASP A 48 18.21 -4.37 -17.61
N LEU A 49 17.61 -5.54 -17.88
CA LEU A 49 17.30 -6.53 -16.85
C LEU A 49 18.48 -7.44 -16.51
N LYS A 50 19.59 -7.30 -17.23
CA LYS A 50 20.87 -7.95 -16.92
C LYS A 50 21.71 -7.15 -15.93
N GLN A 51 21.31 -5.91 -15.64
CA GLN A 51 22.01 -4.98 -14.76
C GLN A 51 21.67 -5.22 -13.28
N SER A 52 22.28 -4.41 -12.42
CA SER A 52 21.94 -4.36 -11.00
C SER A 52 20.59 -3.66 -10.78
N GLY A 53 19.86 -4.08 -9.75
CA GLY A 53 18.65 -3.39 -9.32
C GLY A 53 17.92 -4.11 -8.19
N VAL A 54 16.72 -3.61 -7.91
CA VAL A 54 15.82 -4.16 -6.90
C VAL A 54 14.53 -4.64 -7.57
N TYR A 55 13.91 -5.66 -7.00
CA TYR A 55 12.70 -6.26 -7.52
C TYR A 55 11.73 -6.64 -6.40
N PHE A 56 10.47 -6.72 -6.77
CA PHE A 56 9.32 -6.97 -5.91
C PHE A 56 8.54 -8.11 -6.53
N LEU A 57 8.35 -9.21 -5.79
CA LEU A 57 7.55 -10.34 -6.22
C LEU A 57 6.19 -10.25 -5.52
N PHE A 58 5.16 -9.92 -6.27
CA PHE A 58 3.79 -9.77 -5.78
C PHE A 58 2.99 -11.03 -5.98
N GLY A 59 2.15 -11.35 -4.99
CA GLY A 59 1.16 -12.41 -5.04
C GLY A 59 0.02 -12.15 -4.06
N THR A 60 -0.81 -13.16 -3.84
CA THR A 60 -1.89 -13.14 -2.85
C THR A 60 -1.76 -14.38 -1.99
N SER A 61 -1.95 -14.23 -0.68
CA SER A 61 -1.97 -15.36 0.25
C SER A 61 -3.29 -16.10 0.09
N ASP A 62 -3.24 -17.41 -0.19
CA ASP A 62 -4.43 -18.25 -0.26
C ASP A 62 -5.12 -18.41 1.11
N GLU A 63 -4.37 -18.25 2.20
CA GLU A 63 -4.88 -18.36 3.57
C GLU A 63 -5.62 -17.11 4.03
N THR A 64 -5.02 -15.94 3.80
CA THR A 64 -5.52 -14.66 4.35
C THR A 64 -6.22 -13.80 3.32
N GLY A 65 -6.05 -14.11 2.02
CA GLY A 65 -6.47 -13.25 0.91
C GLY A 65 -5.71 -11.92 0.84
N LYS A 66 -4.73 -11.68 1.71
CA LYS A 66 -3.93 -10.44 1.71
C LYS A 66 -2.90 -10.47 0.59
N GLY A 67 -2.53 -9.30 0.10
CA GLY A 67 -1.40 -9.14 -0.80
C GLY A 67 -0.11 -9.59 -0.11
N VAL A 68 0.74 -10.30 -0.84
CA VAL A 68 2.04 -10.78 -0.37
C VAL A 68 3.13 -10.15 -1.22
N VAL A 69 4.23 -9.76 -0.62
CA VAL A 69 5.39 -9.23 -1.34
C VAL A 69 6.70 -9.82 -0.81
N TYR A 70 7.61 -10.14 -1.72
CA TYR A 70 9.02 -10.34 -1.39
C TYR A 70 9.85 -9.29 -2.12
N ILE A 71 10.72 -8.61 -1.39
CA ILE A 71 11.57 -7.55 -1.90
C ILE A 71 12.99 -8.09 -1.94
N GLY A 72 13.65 -7.96 -3.08
CA GLY A 72 14.98 -8.50 -3.26
C GLY A 72 15.86 -7.61 -4.10
N GLN A 73 17.16 -7.75 -3.93
CA GLN A 73 18.15 -7.16 -4.82
C GLN A 73 18.83 -8.20 -5.73
N ALA A 74 19.42 -7.71 -6.82
CA ALA A 74 20.33 -8.47 -7.65
C ALA A 74 21.40 -7.53 -8.22
N GLY A 75 22.67 -7.88 -8.07
CA GLY A 75 23.77 -7.21 -8.74
C GLY A 75 24.06 -7.82 -10.11
N ALA A 76 24.71 -7.05 -10.99
CA ALA A 76 25.28 -7.58 -12.21
C ALA A 76 26.29 -8.70 -11.93
N ARG A 77 26.10 -9.86 -12.58
CA ARG A 77 26.95 -11.05 -12.40
C ARG A 77 27.95 -11.20 -13.55
N LYS A 78 29.03 -11.96 -13.32
CA LYS A 78 30.05 -12.25 -14.35
C LYS A 78 29.51 -12.95 -15.60
N ASN A 79 28.40 -13.68 -15.47
CA ASN A 79 27.72 -14.35 -16.59
C ASN A 79 26.85 -13.38 -17.42
N GLY A 80 26.83 -12.09 -17.08
CA GLY A 80 26.03 -11.09 -17.79
C GLY A 80 24.54 -11.16 -17.49
N GLU A 81 24.11 -11.84 -16.41
CA GLU A 81 22.70 -11.91 -16.03
C GLU A 81 22.51 -11.47 -14.57
N GLY A 82 22.03 -10.23 -14.37
CA GLY A 82 21.69 -9.66 -13.06
C GLY A 82 20.27 -10.01 -12.62
N ILE A 83 19.37 -9.02 -12.62
CA ILE A 83 18.00 -9.16 -12.09
C ILE A 83 17.23 -10.31 -12.75
N LEU A 84 17.27 -10.43 -14.07
CA LEU A 84 16.49 -11.44 -14.78
C LEU A 84 16.82 -12.87 -14.32
N ASN A 85 18.10 -13.17 -14.12
CA ASN A 85 18.51 -14.49 -13.64
C ASN A 85 17.99 -14.73 -12.22
N ARG A 86 18.05 -13.72 -11.34
CA ARG A 86 17.49 -13.82 -9.99
C ARG A 86 15.98 -14.05 -10.00
N LEU A 87 15.24 -13.41 -10.91
CA LEU A 87 13.81 -13.68 -11.08
C LEU A 87 13.54 -15.10 -11.60
N GLN A 88 14.38 -15.62 -12.51
CA GLN A 88 14.26 -17.00 -12.98
C GLN A 88 14.56 -18.02 -11.87
N GLU A 89 15.53 -17.75 -11.00
CA GLU A 89 15.79 -18.56 -9.79
C GLU A 89 14.52 -18.63 -8.92
N HIS A 90 13.87 -17.50 -8.64
CA HIS A 90 12.61 -17.48 -7.88
C HIS A 90 11.46 -18.15 -8.63
N LYS A 91 11.40 -18.06 -9.97
CA LYS A 91 10.38 -18.76 -10.78
C LYS A 91 10.47 -20.28 -10.64
N ARG A 92 11.68 -20.82 -10.43
CA ARG A 92 11.96 -22.25 -10.27
C ARG A 92 11.86 -22.74 -8.84
N ASN A 93 11.82 -21.84 -7.85
CA ASN A 93 11.74 -22.21 -6.44
C ASN A 93 10.27 -22.51 -6.04
N PRO A 94 9.95 -23.75 -5.63
CA PRO A 94 8.60 -24.11 -5.17
C PRO A 94 8.12 -23.30 -3.96
N GLU A 95 9.01 -22.89 -3.06
CA GLU A 95 8.64 -22.08 -1.87
C GLU A 95 8.21 -20.65 -2.22
N LYS A 96 8.38 -20.26 -3.50
CA LYS A 96 8.02 -18.96 -4.05
C LYS A 96 7.10 -19.13 -5.25
N ASP A 97 6.23 -20.12 -5.25
CA ASP A 97 5.18 -20.28 -6.27
C ASP A 97 4.07 -19.23 -6.16
N TYR A 98 3.83 -18.66 -4.97
CA TYR A 98 2.78 -17.68 -4.69
C TYR A 98 2.83 -16.40 -5.55
N TRP A 99 4.00 -15.99 -6.03
CA TRP A 99 4.11 -14.72 -6.77
C TRP A 99 3.64 -14.90 -8.21
N THR A 100 2.88 -13.93 -8.70
CA THR A 100 2.27 -13.92 -10.03
C THR A 100 2.81 -12.80 -10.90
N GLU A 101 3.41 -11.79 -10.28
CA GLU A 101 3.91 -10.59 -10.95
C GLU A 101 5.20 -10.09 -10.30
N ALA A 102 6.12 -9.59 -11.12
CA ALA A 102 7.32 -8.91 -10.65
C ALA A 102 7.31 -7.42 -11.05
N ILE A 103 7.66 -6.54 -10.12
CA ILE A 103 8.07 -5.17 -10.43
C ILE A 103 9.58 -5.05 -10.22
N VAL A 104 10.28 -4.50 -11.19
CA VAL A 104 11.72 -4.30 -11.16
C VAL A 104 12.03 -2.82 -11.26
N PHE A 105 12.97 -2.33 -10.46
CA PHE A 105 13.59 -1.01 -10.61
C PHE A 105 15.08 -1.16 -10.89
N THR A 106 15.53 -0.50 -11.94
CA THR A 106 16.95 -0.37 -12.33
C THR A 106 17.17 1.02 -12.94
N THR A 107 18.29 1.25 -13.61
CA THR A 107 18.66 2.54 -14.20
C THR A 107 18.96 2.40 -15.68
N SER A 108 18.64 3.41 -16.47
CA SER A 108 18.89 3.43 -17.92
C SER A 108 20.37 3.53 -18.27
N ASN A 109 21.20 3.94 -17.31
CA ASN A 109 22.64 4.17 -17.47
C ASN A 109 23.49 3.20 -16.64
N ASN A 110 22.90 2.12 -16.10
CA ASN A 110 23.60 1.11 -15.29
C ASN A 110 24.40 1.69 -14.12
N SER A 111 23.86 2.71 -13.43
CA SER A 111 24.55 3.42 -12.36
C SER A 111 24.45 2.73 -10.99
N PHE A 112 23.71 1.63 -10.87
CA PHE A 112 23.55 0.90 -9.61
C PHE A 112 24.70 -0.08 -9.35
N GLY A 113 25.41 0.14 -8.25
CA GLY A 113 26.35 -0.79 -7.65
C GLY A 113 25.78 -1.47 -6.40
N PRO A 114 26.57 -2.33 -5.73
CA PRO A 114 26.14 -3.08 -4.55
C PRO A 114 25.62 -2.22 -3.39
N THR A 115 26.20 -1.02 -3.22
CA THR A 115 25.79 -0.09 -2.17
C THR A 115 24.37 0.42 -2.42
N GLU A 116 24.08 0.89 -3.63
CA GLU A 116 22.76 1.42 -3.98
C GLU A 116 21.66 0.36 -3.82
N ILE A 117 21.89 -0.85 -4.37
CA ILE A 117 20.86 -1.90 -4.31
C ILE A 117 20.63 -2.46 -2.91
N SER A 118 21.65 -2.46 -2.03
CA SER A 118 21.49 -2.86 -0.63
C SER A 118 20.72 -1.81 0.17
N TYR A 119 21.04 -0.53 -0.04
CA TYR A 119 20.30 0.57 0.58
C TYR A 119 18.84 0.58 0.15
N LEU A 120 18.57 0.48 -1.16
CA LEU A 120 17.21 0.43 -1.70
C LEU A 120 16.43 -0.78 -1.19
N GLU A 121 17.02 -1.98 -1.15
CA GLU A 121 16.37 -3.18 -0.60
C GLU A 121 15.96 -2.98 0.86
N ASN A 122 16.85 -2.47 1.71
CA ASN A 122 16.55 -2.16 3.12
C ASN A 122 15.42 -1.12 3.23
N ARG A 123 15.55 0.02 2.54
CA ARG A 123 14.57 1.11 2.62
C ARG A 123 13.20 0.68 2.13
N PHE A 124 13.12 -0.03 1.01
CA PHE A 124 11.83 -0.53 0.50
C PHE A 124 11.21 -1.60 1.42
N CYS A 125 12.02 -2.46 2.05
CA CYS A 125 11.51 -3.39 3.07
C CYS A 125 10.91 -2.66 4.27
N ASN A 126 11.63 -1.68 4.82
CA ASN A 126 11.16 -0.91 5.96
C ASN A 126 9.90 -0.10 5.63
N LEU A 127 9.86 0.56 4.48
CA LEU A 127 8.66 1.28 4.01
C LEU A 127 7.45 0.34 3.82
N ALA A 128 7.66 -0.88 3.34
CA ALA A 128 6.59 -1.86 3.17
C ALA A 128 6.06 -2.38 4.52
N LEU A 129 6.95 -2.63 5.48
CA LEU A 129 6.60 -3.03 6.84
C LEU A 129 5.86 -1.90 7.57
N GLU A 130 6.34 -0.66 7.48
CA GLU A 130 5.71 0.53 8.06
C GLU A 130 4.31 0.78 7.50
N ALA A 131 4.10 0.56 6.19
CA ALA A 131 2.80 0.74 5.56
C ALA A 131 1.79 -0.36 5.95
N ASN A 132 2.27 -1.55 6.35
CA ASN A 132 1.51 -2.71 6.77
C ASN A 132 0.36 -3.11 5.81
N ARG A 133 0.60 -2.95 4.49
CA ARG A 133 -0.40 -3.27 3.45
C ARG A 133 -0.27 -4.66 2.85
N TYR A 134 0.94 -5.20 2.87
CA TYR A 134 1.27 -6.50 2.31
C TYR A 134 1.95 -7.35 3.38
N GLU A 135 1.74 -8.66 3.32
CA GLU A 135 2.58 -9.59 4.06
C GLU A 135 3.98 -9.61 3.42
N VAL A 136 4.97 -9.03 4.11
CA VAL A 136 6.36 -9.01 3.64
C VAL A 136 7.02 -10.35 3.97
N LYS A 137 7.44 -11.11 2.96
CA LYS A 137 8.04 -12.46 3.10
C LYS A 137 9.56 -12.47 3.26
N ASN A 138 10.19 -11.31 3.42
CA ASN A 138 11.62 -11.24 3.70
C ASN A 138 11.91 -11.91 5.05
N GLY A 139 12.70 -12.99 5.05
CA GLY A 139 13.03 -13.73 6.27
C GLY A 139 14.10 -13.06 7.14
N ASN A 140 14.76 -12.03 6.62
CA ASN A 140 15.79 -11.24 7.28
C ASN A 140 15.57 -9.75 7.03
N ASP A 141 16.01 -8.92 7.98
CA ASP A 141 16.14 -7.48 7.77
C ASP A 141 17.35 -7.22 6.86
N PRO A 142 17.17 -6.66 5.65
CA PRO A 142 18.28 -6.38 4.75
C PRO A 142 19.24 -5.37 5.37
N THR A 143 20.55 -5.54 5.20
CA THR A 143 21.49 -4.54 5.71
C THR A 143 21.45 -3.27 4.85
N PRO A 144 21.40 -2.06 5.45
CA PRO A 144 21.43 -0.81 4.69
C PRO A 144 22.78 -0.58 3.98
N GLY A 145 23.83 -1.33 4.35
CA GLY A 145 25.19 -1.11 3.88
C GLY A 145 25.83 0.16 4.43
N ASN A 146 26.98 0.54 3.87
CA ASN A 146 27.67 1.80 4.17
C ASN A 146 27.49 2.75 2.98
N ILE A 147 26.71 3.81 3.16
CA ILE A 147 26.38 4.80 2.14
C ILE A 147 26.89 6.19 2.57
N THR A 148 27.31 7.03 1.64
CA THR A 148 27.66 8.43 1.93
C THR A 148 26.39 9.29 1.97
N GLU A 149 26.45 10.45 2.62
CA GLU A 149 25.32 11.38 2.72
C GLU A 149 24.79 11.80 1.32
N GLU A 150 25.69 12.04 0.37
CA GLU A 150 25.32 12.43 -0.99
C GLU A 150 24.57 11.29 -1.70
N LYS A 151 25.05 10.05 -1.54
CA LYS A 151 24.44 8.89 -2.18
C LYS A 151 23.10 8.53 -1.53
N GLU A 152 22.99 8.66 -0.22
CA GLU A 152 21.72 8.51 0.50
C GLU A 152 20.68 9.50 -0.01
N SER A 153 21.04 10.78 -0.15
CA SER A 153 20.16 11.81 -0.71
C SER A 153 19.66 11.46 -2.12
N GLU A 154 20.55 10.96 -2.99
CA GLU A 154 20.18 10.47 -4.33
C GLU A 154 19.24 9.25 -4.28
N MET A 155 19.46 8.32 -3.34
CA MET A 155 18.62 7.12 -3.21
C MET A 155 17.24 7.44 -2.65
N GLU A 156 17.13 8.37 -1.70
CA GLU A 156 15.82 8.81 -1.19
C GLU A 156 15.02 9.54 -2.30
N GLU A 157 15.68 10.35 -3.14
CA GLU A 157 15.01 10.92 -4.32
C GLU A 157 14.55 9.81 -5.30
N PHE A 158 15.38 8.78 -5.52
CA PHE A 158 14.99 7.63 -6.33
C PHE A 158 13.78 6.90 -5.74
N ILE A 159 13.74 6.71 -4.42
CA ILE A 159 12.64 6.07 -3.69
C ILE A 159 11.34 6.86 -3.86
N ASP A 160 11.38 8.19 -3.78
CA ASP A 160 10.20 9.03 -4.00
C ASP A 160 9.57 8.82 -5.39
N TYR A 161 10.40 8.72 -6.43
CA TYR A 161 9.94 8.40 -7.78
C TYR A 161 9.42 6.96 -7.90
N ALA A 162 10.13 6.01 -7.28
CA ALA A 162 9.73 4.60 -7.28
C ALA A 162 8.37 4.39 -6.61
N LYS A 163 8.08 5.11 -5.51
CA LYS A 163 6.78 5.07 -4.82
C LYS A 163 5.63 5.48 -5.73
N VAL A 164 5.80 6.57 -6.48
CA VAL A 164 4.80 7.05 -7.45
C VAL A 164 4.56 6.01 -8.56
N ILE A 165 5.62 5.42 -9.10
CA ILE A 165 5.50 4.39 -10.14
C ILE A 165 4.86 3.11 -9.60
N MET A 166 5.23 2.69 -8.39
CA MET A 166 4.65 1.51 -7.74
C MET A 166 3.13 1.65 -7.61
N GLY A 167 2.65 2.79 -7.10
CA GLY A 167 1.22 3.10 -7.02
C GLY A 167 0.54 3.14 -8.39
N THR A 168 1.21 3.72 -9.39
CA THR A 168 0.71 3.77 -10.79
C THR A 168 0.57 2.39 -11.42
N LEU A 169 1.46 1.46 -11.07
CA LEU A 169 1.41 0.07 -11.55
C LEU A 169 0.37 -0.80 -10.82
N GLY A 170 -0.32 -0.22 -9.83
CA GLY A 170 -1.42 -0.83 -9.10
C GLY A 170 -1.08 -1.31 -7.69
N HIS A 171 0.13 -1.05 -7.19
CA HIS A 171 0.58 -1.54 -5.88
C HIS A 171 0.78 -0.41 -4.90
N LYS A 172 0.00 -0.41 -3.82
CA LYS A 172 0.08 0.62 -2.76
C LYS A 172 1.07 0.26 -1.67
N LEU A 173 2.14 -0.43 -2.04
CA LEU A 173 3.07 -1.08 -1.12
C LEU A 173 3.62 -0.14 -0.04
N PHE A 174 3.85 1.13 -0.38
CA PHE A 174 4.47 2.12 0.50
C PHE A 174 3.50 3.19 1.00
N GLU A 175 2.20 3.02 0.77
CA GLU A 175 1.18 3.95 1.25
C GLU A 175 0.62 3.42 2.57
N PRO A 176 0.70 4.16 3.69
CA PRO A 176 0.04 3.76 4.94
C PRO A 176 -1.47 3.55 4.77
N ILE A 177 -2.05 2.66 5.58
CA ILE A 177 -3.51 2.44 5.60
C ILE A 177 -4.25 3.70 6.06
N SER A 178 -3.75 4.35 7.12
CA SER A 178 -4.20 5.66 7.55
C SER A 178 -3.15 6.71 7.20
N LYS A 179 -3.55 7.77 6.51
CA LYS A 179 -2.77 9.01 6.50
C LYS A 179 -3.02 9.70 7.83
N THR A 180 -2.49 9.17 8.92
CA THR A 180 -2.50 9.90 10.19
C THR A 180 -1.79 11.22 9.94
N VAL A 181 -2.48 12.33 10.23
CA VAL A 181 -1.99 13.69 10.03
C VAL A 181 -0.80 13.92 10.98
N SER A 182 0.40 13.49 10.56
CA SER A 182 1.66 13.92 11.17
C SER A 182 2.27 15.11 10.42
N GLN A 183 1.50 15.82 9.59
CA GLN A 183 1.89 17.08 8.95
C GLN A 183 1.48 18.33 9.75
N ALA A 184 1.56 18.29 11.08
CA ALA A 184 1.53 19.53 11.88
C ALA A 184 2.83 20.36 11.79
N ALA A 185 3.83 19.92 11.02
CA ALA A 185 5.07 20.67 10.83
C ALA A 185 5.47 20.73 9.34
N LYS A 186 4.78 21.59 8.58
CA LYS A 186 5.30 22.43 7.47
C LYS A 186 4.11 22.82 6.60
N GLY A 187 3.62 24.03 6.84
CA GLY A 187 2.44 24.58 6.18
C GLY A 187 2.54 24.57 4.66
N THR A 188 1.54 23.98 4.01
CA THR A 188 0.80 24.53 2.88
C THR A 188 -0.44 23.63 2.73
N SER A 189 -1.49 23.92 3.50
CA SER A 189 -2.76 23.19 3.40
C SER A 189 -3.49 23.66 2.15
N ALA A 190 -3.33 22.92 1.06
CA ALA A 190 -4.27 22.97 -0.05
C ALA A 190 -5.49 22.16 0.37
N ILE A 191 -6.62 22.85 0.44
CA ILE A 191 -7.93 22.40 0.89
C ILE A 191 -8.35 21.16 0.08
N LEU A 192 -8.16 19.97 0.65
CA LEU A 192 -9.08 18.87 0.47
C LEU A 192 -9.88 18.83 1.77
N LYS A 193 -11.19 19.06 1.70
CA LYS A 193 -12.12 18.87 2.82
C LYS A 193 -12.13 17.36 3.15
N ASP A 194 -11.12 16.95 3.90
CA ASP A 194 -10.92 15.61 4.42
C ASP A 194 -11.95 15.43 5.55
N HIS A 195 -12.84 14.44 5.45
CA HIS A 195 -13.70 14.02 6.57
C HIS A 195 -12.85 13.30 7.63
N SER A 196 -11.79 13.95 8.08
CA SER A 196 -10.55 13.31 8.53
C SER A 196 -10.70 12.56 9.84
N ASN A 197 -11.75 12.84 10.63
CA ASN A 197 -12.03 12.16 11.88
C ASN A 197 -13.54 12.03 12.08
N LEU A 198 -14.04 10.81 11.87
CA LEU A 198 -15.39 10.38 12.17
C LEU A 198 -15.35 9.50 13.42
N HIS A 199 -16.36 9.66 14.25
CA HIS A 199 -16.52 9.00 15.51
C HIS A 199 -17.79 8.14 15.49
N LEU A 200 -17.69 6.94 16.04
CA LEU A 200 -18.81 6.04 16.28
C LEU A 200 -18.86 5.71 17.76
N GLU A 201 -19.99 6.05 18.38
CA GLU A 201 -20.30 5.66 19.75
C GLU A 201 -21.60 4.87 19.79
N ARG A 202 -21.61 3.71 20.48
CA ARG A 202 -22.83 2.92 20.72
C ARG A 202 -22.78 2.14 22.02
N THR A 203 -23.86 2.20 22.80
CA THR A 203 -24.06 1.32 23.96
C THR A 203 -24.84 0.07 23.56
N ILE A 204 -24.23 -1.10 23.73
CA ILE A 204 -24.82 -2.40 23.38
C ILE A 204 -25.27 -3.11 24.66
N LYS A 205 -26.55 -3.53 24.70
CA LYS A 205 -27.13 -4.24 25.84
C LYS A 205 -26.31 -5.50 26.17
N ARG A 206 -25.95 -5.66 27.45
CA ARG A 206 -25.12 -6.76 28.01
C ARG A 206 -23.64 -6.77 27.64
N ILE A 207 -23.17 -5.85 26.80
CA ILE A 207 -21.76 -5.76 26.42
C ILE A 207 -21.15 -4.48 27.00
N GLY A 208 -21.85 -3.34 26.85
CA GLY A 208 -21.35 -2.03 27.29
C GLY A 208 -21.18 -1.06 26.13
N LYS A 209 -20.40 -0.01 26.36
CA LYS A 209 -20.11 1.05 25.38
C LYS A 209 -19.02 0.57 24.42
N VAL A 210 -19.22 0.78 23.13
CA VAL A 210 -18.17 0.72 22.09
C VAL A 210 -17.96 2.09 21.49
N GLU A 211 -16.72 2.37 21.15
CA GLU A 211 -16.27 3.69 20.73
C GLU A 211 -15.11 3.53 19.76
N ALA A 212 -15.22 4.15 18.58
CA ALA A 212 -14.21 4.03 17.55
C ALA A 212 -14.07 5.32 16.78
N ASP A 213 -12.83 5.64 16.41
CA ASP A 213 -12.49 6.71 15.49
C ASP A 213 -12.07 6.12 14.14
N GLY A 214 -12.34 6.85 13.08
CA GLY A 214 -12.00 6.43 11.73
C GLY A 214 -12.15 7.53 10.70
N SER A 215 -11.83 7.22 9.45
CA SER A 215 -11.96 8.17 8.35
C SER A 215 -12.39 7.49 7.06
N GLN A 216 -13.12 8.22 6.22
CA GLN A 216 -13.39 7.79 4.86
C GLN A 216 -12.20 8.16 3.98
N THR A 217 -11.72 7.19 3.21
CA THR A 217 -10.64 7.36 2.24
C THR A 217 -11.15 7.04 0.84
N SER A 218 -10.36 7.34 -0.19
CA SER A 218 -10.69 6.92 -1.55
C SER A 218 -10.72 5.39 -1.75
N GLU A 219 -10.29 4.61 -0.75
CA GLU A 219 -10.26 3.15 -0.77
C GLU A 219 -11.38 2.50 0.05
N GLY A 220 -12.13 3.29 0.82
CA GLY A 220 -13.15 2.80 1.72
C GLY A 220 -13.14 3.56 3.05
N PHE A 221 -13.07 2.82 4.15
CA PHE A 221 -13.17 3.37 5.50
C PHE A 221 -12.12 2.75 6.42
N VAL A 222 -11.32 3.57 7.08
CA VAL A 222 -10.30 3.13 8.03
C VAL A 222 -10.84 3.27 9.44
N VAL A 223 -10.77 2.21 10.24
CA VAL A 223 -10.97 2.26 11.70
C VAL A 223 -9.59 2.36 12.34
N PHE A 224 -9.38 3.34 13.21
CA PHE A 224 -8.06 3.61 13.79
C PHE A 224 -7.76 2.70 14.98
N LYS A 225 -6.46 2.41 15.13
CA LYS A 225 -5.87 1.83 16.33
C LYS A 225 -6.32 2.60 17.57
N GLY A 226 -6.58 1.88 18.65
CA GLY A 226 -7.08 2.43 19.91
C GLY A 226 -8.61 2.41 20.02
N SER A 227 -9.32 2.12 18.93
CA SER A 227 -10.78 1.95 18.94
C SER A 227 -11.20 0.77 19.82
N HIS A 228 -12.26 0.96 20.62
CA HIS A 228 -12.87 -0.05 21.46
C HIS A 228 -13.96 -0.82 20.71
N ILE A 229 -13.64 -2.05 20.37
CA ILE A 229 -14.44 -2.96 19.56
C ILE A 229 -15.23 -3.90 20.46
N SER A 230 -16.47 -4.20 20.08
CA SER A 230 -17.26 -5.21 20.77
C SER A 230 -16.56 -6.56 20.69
N LEU A 231 -16.39 -7.27 21.82
CA LEU A 231 -15.82 -8.63 21.85
C LEU A 231 -16.83 -9.72 21.45
N ALA A 232 -18.12 -9.40 21.35
CA ALA A 232 -19.14 -10.34 20.91
C ALA A 232 -19.73 -9.88 19.58
N ASP A 233 -20.04 -10.83 18.70
CA ASP A 233 -20.84 -10.59 17.52
C ASP A 233 -22.10 -11.46 17.49
N ASP A 234 -23.00 -11.13 16.57
CA ASP A 234 -24.21 -11.92 16.30
C ASP A 234 -24.29 -12.41 14.85
N ASN A 235 -25.40 -13.05 14.50
CA ASN A 235 -25.60 -13.63 13.17
C ASN A 235 -26.01 -12.61 12.11
N THR A 236 -26.08 -11.32 12.45
CA THR A 236 -26.46 -10.26 11.51
C THR A 236 -25.26 -9.64 10.78
N ILE A 237 -24.02 -9.95 11.20
CA ILE A 237 -22.82 -9.52 10.47
C ILE A 237 -22.42 -10.54 9.39
N PRO A 238 -21.96 -10.08 8.21
CA PRO A 238 -21.46 -10.96 7.15
C PRO A 238 -20.28 -11.81 7.60
N VAL A 239 -20.13 -13.00 7.01
CA VAL A 239 -19.01 -13.94 7.29
C VAL A 239 -17.65 -13.27 7.13
N VAL A 240 -17.47 -12.46 6.09
CA VAL A 240 -16.22 -11.71 5.86
C VAL A 240 -15.85 -10.77 7.02
N ILE A 241 -16.83 -10.21 7.73
CA ILE A 241 -16.60 -9.36 8.89
C ILE A 241 -16.31 -10.20 10.14
N LYS A 242 -16.95 -11.35 10.29
CA LYS A 242 -16.62 -12.31 11.37
C LYS A 242 -15.17 -12.77 11.29
N GLU A 243 -14.73 -13.17 10.11
CA GLU A 243 -13.33 -13.57 9.89
C GLU A 243 -12.36 -12.41 10.14
N ARG A 244 -12.70 -11.19 9.69
CA ARG A 244 -11.90 -10.00 10.00
C ARG A 244 -11.83 -9.69 11.49
N ARG A 245 -12.91 -9.87 12.25
CA ARG A 245 -12.94 -9.69 13.72
C ARG A 245 -12.10 -10.75 14.42
N LYS A 246 -12.14 -12.00 13.96
CA LYS A 246 -11.34 -13.10 14.49
C LYS A 246 -9.83 -12.92 14.27
N ASN A 247 -9.45 -12.38 13.11
CA ASN A 247 -8.05 -12.19 12.72
C ASN A 247 -7.49 -10.81 13.09
N ALA A 248 -8.30 -9.92 13.64
CA ALA A 248 -7.86 -8.60 14.07
C ALA A 248 -7.04 -8.70 15.37
N LEU A 249 -6.00 -7.87 15.47
CA LEU A 249 -5.23 -7.72 16.70
C LEU A 249 -6.03 -6.87 17.69
N ILE A 250 -6.81 -7.51 18.55
CA ILE A 250 -7.63 -6.89 19.60
C ILE A 250 -7.17 -7.46 20.95
N ASP A 251 -6.94 -6.59 21.93
CA ASP A 251 -6.56 -7.04 23.28
C ASP A 251 -7.75 -7.58 24.09
N GLU A 252 -7.47 -8.09 25.30
CA GLU A 252 -8.51 -8.65 26.19
C GLU A 252 -9.55 -7.61 26.61
N GLN A 253 -9.24 -6.32 26.50
CA GLN A 253 -10.13 -5.21 26.80
C GLN A 253 -10.92 -4.75 25.58
N GLY A 254 -10.76 -5.37 24.41
CA GLY A 254 -11.47 -4.99 23.19
C GLY A 254 -10.82 -3.83 22.43
N VAL A 255 -9.59 -3.42 22.75
CA VAL A 255 -8.91 -2.33 22.07
C VAL A 255 -8.17 -2.84 20.84
N LEU A 256 -8.45 -2.22 19.69
CA LEU A 256 -7.81 -2.52 18.42
C LEU A 256 -6.35 -2.03 18.40
N GLN A 257 -5.42 -2.90 17.99
CA GLN A 257 -3.97 -2.65 18.08
C GLN A 257 -3.34 -2.12 16.78
N GLU A 258 -4.10 -2.09 15.68
CA GLU A 258 -3.66 -1.62 14.36
C GLU A 258 -4.80 -0.94 13.58
N ASP A 259 -4.47 -0.07 12.63
CA ASP A 259 -5.48 0.51 11.73
C ASP A 259 -6.04 -0.56 10.78
N MET A 260 -7.35 -0.55 10.56
CA MET A 260 -8.02 -1.52 9.68
C MET A 260 -8.83 -0.83 8.59
N LEU A 261 -8.49 -1.14 7.33
CA LEU A 261 -9.23 -0.68 6.15
C LEU A 261 -10.40 -1.61 5.82
N PHE A 262 -11.58 -1.05 5.64
CA PHE A 262 -12.81 -1.71 5.22
C PHE A 262 -13.28 -1.16 3.88
N THR A 263 -13.96 -2.00 3.09
CA THR A 263 -14.49 -1.62 1.77
C THR A 263 -15.67 -0.65 1.85
N SER A 264 -16.27 -0.45 3.03
CA SER A 264 -17.36 0.49 3.22
C SER A 264 -17.47 0.98 4.68
N PRO A 265 -18.07 2.16 4.91
CA PRO A 265 -18.38 2.65 6.26
C PRO A 265 -19.27 1.68 7.06
N SER A 266 -20.17 0.96 6.39
CA SER A 266 -21.06 -0.01 7.04
C SER A 266 -20.29 -1.24 7.52
N TYR A 267 -19.33 -1.74 6.75
CA TYR A 267 -18.47 -2.85 7.17
C TYR A 267 -17.60 -2.45 8.36
N ALA A 268 -17.06 -1.23 8.35
CA ALA A 268 -16.35 -0.66 9.50
C ALA A 268 -17.27 -0.56 10.74
N ALA A 269 -18.50 -0.05 10.61
CA ALA A 269 -19.43 0.05 11.74
C ALA A 269 -19.83 -1.33 12.29
N MET A 270 -20.08 -2.31 11.41
CA MET A 270 -20.38 -3.70 11.81
C MET A 270 -19.17 -4.35 12.50
N PHE A 271 -17.95 -4.05 12.05
CA PHE A 271 -16.73 -4.50 12.70
C PHE A 271 -16.63 -3.95 14.12
N VAL A 272 -16.89 -2.65 14.35
CA VAL A 272 -16.84 -2.05 15.69
C VAL A 272 -17.94 -2.60 16.61
N ILE A 273 -19.17 -2.69 16.11
CA ILE A 273 -20.36 -2.99 16.92
C ILE A 273 -20.57 -4.49 17.12
N GLY A 274 -20.07 -5.34 16.23
CA GLY A 274 -20.35 -6.78 16.22
C GLY A 274 -21.78 -7.14 15.78
N LYS A 275 -22.54 -6.17 15.24
CA LYS A 275 -23.93 -6.34 14.78
C LYS A 275 -24.16 -5.55 13.50
N SER A 276 -25.26 -5.83 12.81
CA SER A 276 -25.71 -5.02 11.67
C SER A 276 -25.81 -3.54 12.06
N ALA A 277 -25.20 -2.70 11.23
CA ALA A 277 -25.10 -1.26 11.42
C ALA A 277 -25.05 -0.56 10.07
N ASN A 278 -25.68 0.62 10.00
CA ASN A 278 -25.62 1.49 8.83
C ASN A 278 -24.53 2.54 9.05
N GLY A 279 -23.38 2.35 8.40
CA GLY A 279 -22.21 3.22 8.54
C GLY A 279 -22.51 4.68 8.21
N LEU A 280 -23.39 4.95 7.24
CA LEU A 280 -23.73 6.33 6.85
C LEU A 280 -24.38 7.13 7.99
N THR A 281 -24.98 6.44 8.97
CA THR A 281 -25.62 7.07 10.14
C THR A 281 -24.86 6.85 11.44
N SER A 282 -24.03 5.80 11.51
CA SER A 282 -23.26 5.44 12.70
C SER A 282 -22.03 6.31 12.88
N TRP A 283 -21.35 6.68 11.78
CA TRP A 283 -20.18 7.53 11.81
C TRP A 283 -20.57 9.01 11.76
N LYS A 284 -20.05 9.79 12.70
CA LYS A 284 -20.38 11.21 12.87
C LYS A 284 -19.13 12.06 13.04
N THR A 285 -19.15 13.29 12.56
CA THR A 285 -18.12 14.29 12.85
C THR A 285 -18.19 14.74 14.30
N ALA A 286 -17.18 15.50 14.75
CA ALA A 286 -17.16 16.11 16.09
C ALA A 286 -18.36 17.04 16.36
N ASP A 287 -18.92 17.70 15.33
CA ASP A 287 -20.16 18.49 15.41
C ASP A 287 -21.44 17.64 15.29
N GLY A 288 -21.33 16.31 15.30
CA GLY A 288 -22.44 15.38 15.34
C GLY A 288 -23.13 15.11 14.00
N LYS A 289 -22.58 15.63 12.88
CA LYS A 289 -23.14 15.39 11.54
C LYS A 289 -22.81 13.98 11.08
N THR A 290 -23.82 13.29 10.56
CA THR A 290 -23.65 11.93 10.02
C THR A 290 -22.94 11.95 8.67
N LEU A 291 -22.29 10.85 8.32
CA LEU A 291 -21.69 10.70 6.99
C LEU A 291 -22.72 10.88 5.86
N LYS A 292 -23.95 10.39 6.05
CA LYS A 292 -25.07 10.58 5.12
C LYS A 292 -25.33 12.05 4.80
N SER A 293 -25.32 12.91 5.82
CA SER A 293 -25.54 14.35 5.63
C SER A 293 -24.37 15.05 4.96
N LEU A 294 -23.15 14.56 5.16
CA LEU A 294 -21.97 15.09 4.50
C LEU A 294 -21.97 14.77 3.00
N GLU A 295 -22.30 13.53 2.64
CA GLU A 295 -22.41 13.09 1.25
C GLU A 295 -23.54 13.81 0.51
N SER A 296 -24.70 14.01 1.16
CA SER A 296 -25.86 14.68 0.55
C SER A 296 -25.72 16.20 0.46
N GLY A 297 -24.91 16.83 1.32
CA GLY A 297 -24.74 18.28 1.37
C GLY A 297 -23.82 18.85 0.28
N ASN A 298 -23.01 18.01 -0.36
CA ASN A 298 -22.14 18.41 -1.48
C ASN A 298 -22.88 18.57 -2.81
N ASP A 299 -24.15 18.14 -2.91
CA ASP A 299 -24.96 18.26 -4.13
C ASP A 299 -25.69 19.61 -4.26
N THR A 300 -25.62 20.48 -3.26
CA THR A 300 -26.41 21.74 -3.21
C THR A 300 -25.64 23.04 -3.47
N GLU A 301 -24.34 23.00 -3.79
CA GLU A 301 -23.52 24.22 -4.02
C GLU A 301 -23.23 24.56 -5.51
N GLN A 302 -23.90 23.94 -6.49
CA GLN A 302 -23.65 24.21 -7.93
C GLN A 302 -24.81 24.76 -8.77
N THR A 303 -25.90 25.19 -8.15
CA THR A 303 -26.98 25.91 -8.84
C THR A 303 -27.28 27.21 -8.12
N ASP A 304 -26.49 28.25 -8.43
CA ASP A 304 -26.98 29.62 -8.57
C ASP A 304 -25.79 30.54 -8.87
N GLU A 305 -25.57 30.80 -10.15
CA GLU A 305 -25.01 32.06 -10.66
C GLU A 305 -25.34 32.12 -12.17
N THR A 306 -26.54 32.61 -12.47
CA THR A 306 -26.90 33.22 -13.78
C THR A 306 -26.41 34.65 -13.86
#